data_AF-A0AAU0QE50-F1
#
_entry.id   AF-A0AAU0QE50-F1
#
_cell.length_a   1.000
_cell.length_b   1.000
_cell.length_c   1.000
_cell.angle_alpha   90.00
_cell.angle_beta   90.00
_cell.angle_gamma   90.00
#
_symmetry.space_group_name_H-M   'P 1'
#
loop_
_entity.id
_entity.type
_entity.pdbx_description
1 polymer ?
#
loop_
_entity_poly.entity_id
_entity_poly.type
_entity_poly.pdbx_seq_one_letter_code
_entity_poly.pdbx_strand_id
1 'polypeptide(L)'
;MKHTIGALVAQVPQGWGETRGEEIIQGLCRASRLLGLIDAHLVATASDLPALAVHAGRHSADLPSGFQLCQRGACEEGGVLVDASFLVRLARVEGVGREVVV
;
A
#
# COMPACT_ATOMS: atom_id res chain seq x y z
N MET A 1 -0.73 17.07 22.39
CA MET A 1 -0.80 15.63 22.07
C MET A 1 -0.50 15.49 20.59
N LYS A 2 0.68 14.98 20.22
CA LYS A 2 1.01 14.72 18.82
C LYS A 2 0.19 13.51 18.41
N HIS A 3 -0.82 13.70 17.56
CA HIS A 3 -1.39 12.57 16.83
C HIS A 3 -0.25 12.05 15.95
N THR A 4 0.38 10.96 16.36
CA THR A 4 1.26 10.21 15.45
C THR A 4 0.31 9.66 14.40
N ILE A 5 0.17 10.40 13.30
CA ILE A 5 -0.61 9.99 12.14
C ILE A 5 0.13 8.77 11.61
N GLY A 6 -0.31 7.59 12.07
CA GLY A 6 0.39 6.33 11.93
C GLY A 6 0.39 5.84 10.49
N ALA A 7 1.44 5.14 10.10
CA ALA A 7 1.59 4.57 8.77
C ALA A 7 0.35 3.77 8.35
N LEU A 8 0.07 3.73 7.05
CA LEU A 8 -0.86 2.74 6.51
C LEU A 8 -0.16 1.38 6.51
N VAL A 9 -0.67 0.40 7.24
CA VAL A 9 -0.08 -0.94 7.27
C VAL A 9 -1.03 -1.91 6.58
N ALA A 10 -0.55 -2.54 5.52
CA ALA A 10 -1.33 -3.47 4.71
C ALA A 10 -0.72 -4.88 4.74
N GLN A 11 -1.51 -5.86 5.21
CA GLN A 11 -1.09 -7.25 5.20
C GLN A 11 -1.49 -7.95 3.90
N VAL A 12 -0.53 -8.53 3.20
CA VAL A 12 -0.71 -9.24 1.93
C VAL A 12 -0.84 -10.76 2.18
N PRO A 13 -1.93 -11.40 1.77
CA PRO A 13 -2.05 -12.85 1.79
C PRO A 13 -0.96 -13.51 0.94
N GLN A 14 -0.49 -14.68 1.37
CA GLN A 14 0.56 -15.41 0.65
C GLN A 14 0.11 -15.75 -0.79
N GLY A 15 1.01 -15.58 -1.76
CA GLY A 15 0.78 -15.85 -3.18
C GLY A 15 0.03 -14.74 -3.93
N TRP A 16 -0.34 -13.65 -3.26
CA TRP A 16 -1.01 -12.51 -3.90
C TRP A 16 -0.05 -11.55 -4.58
N GLY A 17 1.26 -11.63 -4.31
CA GLY A 17 2.24 -10.74 -4.95
C GLY A 17 2.22 -10.87 -6.46
N GLU A 18 2.17 -12.09 -6.98
CA GLU A 18 2.16 -12.38 -8.42
C GLU A 18 0.80 -12.13 -9.08
N THR A 19 -0.29 -12.49 -8.40
CA THR A 19 -1.63 -12.51 -9.00
C THR A 19 -2.42 -11.21 -8.81
N ARG A 20 -2.04 -10.39 -7.82
CA ARG A 20 -2.76 -9.19 -7.38
C ARG A 20 -1.84 -8.01 -7.05
N GLY A 21 -0.52 -8.14 -7.27
CA GLY A 21 0.44 -7.13 -6.83
C GLY A 21 0.18 -5.75 -7.41
N GLU A 22 -0.21 -5.70 -8.69
CA GLU A 22 -0.60 -4.45 -9.37
C GLU A 22 -1.75 -3.75 -8.63
N GLU A 23 -2.88 -4.44 -8.39
CA GLU A 23 -4.03 -3.85 -7.71
C GLU A 23 -3.73 -3.51 -6.25
N ILE A 24 -2.90 -4.31 -5.56
CA ILE A 24 -2.49 -4.03 -4.18
C ILE A 24 -1.73 -2.71 -4.11
N ILE A 25 -0.74 -2.51 -4.99
CA ILE A 25 0.07 -1.29 -5.02
C ILE A 25 -0.78 -0.07 -5.36
N GLN A 26 -1.61 -0.16 -6.41
CA GLN A 26 -2.50 0.96 -6.78
C GLN A 26 -3.49 1.29 -5.66
N GLY A 27 -4.07 0.27 -5.05
CA GLY A 27 -4.96 0.41 -3.90
C GLY A 27 -4.26 1.08 -2.73
N LEU A 28 -3.03 0.69 -2.43
CA LEU A 28 -2.21 1.28 -1.37
C LEU A 28 -1.97 2.77 -1.62
N CYS A 29 -1.48 3.14 -2.82
CA CYS A 29 -1.25 4.55 -3.16
C CYS A 29 -2.52 5.39 -3.01
N ARG A 30 -3.67 4.85 -3.45
CA ARG A 30 -4.96 5.54 -3.29
C ARG A 30 -5.38 5.63 -1.83
N ALA A 31 -5.25 4.56 -1.05
CA ALA A 31 -5.59 4.56 0.38
C ALA A 31 -4.74 5.59 1.14
N SER A 32 -3.43 5.62 0.91
CA SER A 32 -2.51 6.59 1.51
C SER A 32 -2.92 8.03 1.18
N ARG A 33 -3.23 8.33 -0.08
CA ARG A 33 -3.72 9.66 -0.49
C ARG A 33 -5.04 10.03 0.19
N LEU A 34 -6.01 9.12 0.21
CA LEU A 34 -7.33 9.33 0.82
C LEU A 34 -7.24 9.61 2.33
N LEU A 35 -6.32 8.95 3.01
CA LEU A 35 -6.13 9.07 4.45
C LEU A 35 -5.13 10.17 4.82
N GLY A 36 -4.50 10.83 3.84
CA GLY A 36 -3.45 11.84 4.09
C GLY A 36 -2.20 11.27 4.75
N LEU A 37 -1.87 9.99 4.50
CA LEU A 37 -0.74 9.28 5.09
C LEU A 37 0.45 9.27 4.14
N ILE A 38 1.61 9.71 4.63
CA ILE A 38 2.87 9.73 3.87
C ILE A 38 3.72 8.47 4.08
N ASP A 39 3.43 7.70 5.12
CA ASP A 39 4.09 6.44 5.45
C ASP A 39 3.15 5.27 5.12
N ALA A 40 3.65 4.25 4.43
CA ALA A 40 2.89 3.06 4.12
C ALA A 40 3.75 1.80 4.11
N HIS A 41 3.39 0.80 4.89
CA HIS A 41 4.11 -0.46 5.01
C HIS A 41 3.27 -1.58 4.41
N LEU A 42 3.81 -2.25 3.40
CA LEU A 42 3.18 -3.43 2.79
C LEU A 42 3.88 -4.68 3.32
N VAL A 43 3.17 -5.45 4.16
CA VAL A 43 3.70 -6.61 4.89
C VAL A 43 3.33 -7.89 4.16
N ALA A 44 4.32 -8.61 3.65
CA ALA A 44 4.14 -9.84 2.86
C ALA A 44 5.11 -10.95 3.25
N THR A 45 4.85 -12.18 2.81
CA THR A 45 5.80 -13.28 2.92
C THR A 45 7.00 -13.04 2.00
N ALA A 46 8.18 -13.56 2.36
CA ALA A 46 9.42 -13.37 1.59
C ALA A 46 9.29 -13.77 0.11
N SER A 47 8.48 -14.80 -0.18
CA SER A 47 8.20 -15.27 -1.55
C SER A 47 7.48 -14.25 -2.42
N ASP A 48 6.67 -13.36 -1.85
CA ASP A 48 5.87 -12.38 -2.60
C ASP A 48 6.58 -11.03 -2.74
N LEU A 49 7.60 -10.77 -1.92
CA LEU A 49 8.32 -9.48 -1.93
C LEU A 49 8.91 -9.12 -3.31
N PRO A 50 9.52 -10.04 -4.07
CA PRO A 50 10.06 -9.70 -5.39
C PRO A 50 8.98 -9.21 -6.36
N ALA A 51 7.85 -9.90 -6.44
CA ALA A 51 6.73 -9.51 -7.31
C ALA A 51 6.17 -8.14 -6.90
N LEU A 52 5.93 -7.94 -5.60
CA LEU A 52 5.45 -6.68 -5.06
C LEU A 52 6.44 -5.52 -5.31
N ALA A 53 7.75 -5.76 -5.23
CA ALA A 53 8.77 -4.76 -5.53
C ALA A 53 8.74 -4.34 -7.00
N VAL A 54 8.55 -5.30 -7.93
CA VAL A 54 8.40 -5.00 -9.36
C VAL A 54 7.17 -4.12 -9.60
N HIS A 55 6.02 -4.46 -9.02
CA HIS A 55 4.81 -3.64 -9.15
C HIS A 55 4.99 -2.26 -8.51
N ALA A 56 5.58 -2.18 -7.31
CA ALA A 56 5.88 -0.90 -6.66
C ALA A 56 6.78 -0.02 -7.56
N GLY A 57 7.80 -0.60 -8.18
CA GLY A 57 8.69 0.12 -9.11
C GLY A 57 7.97 0.69 -10.33
N ARG A 58 6.91 0.04 -10.83
CA ARG A 58 6.08 0.56 -11.94
C ARG A 58 5.23 1.76 -11.54
N HIS A 59 4.91 1.88 -10.26
CA HIS A 59 4.06 2.95 -9.69
C HIS A 59 4.86 3.92 -8.81
N SER A 60 6.18 4.01 -9.00
CA SER A 60 7.07 4.73 -8.08
C SER A 60 6.73 6.21 -7.90
N ALA A 61 6.14 6.84 -8.92
CA ALA A 61 5.72 8.24 -8.87
C ALA A 61 4.48 8.48 -7.99
N ASP A 62 3.67 7.44 -7.76
CA ASP A 62 2.45 7.49 -6.95
C ASP A 62 2.65 6.95 -5.53
N LEU A 63 3.79 6.30 -5.26
CA LEU A 63 4.07 5.74 -3.94
C LEU A 63 4.19 6.86 -2.90
N PRO A 64 3.66 6.63 -1.68
CA PRO A 64 3.88 7.53 -0.57
C PRO A 64 5.40 7.59 -0.24
N SER A 65 5.89 8.75 0.16
CA SER A 65 7.33 8.99 0.34
C SER A 65 8.00 8.07 1.37
N GLY A 66 7.24 7.63 2.38
CA GLY A 66 7.66 6.66 3.40
C GLY A 66 7.24 5.22 3.08
N PHE A 67 7.07 4.87 1.80
CA PHE A 67 6.71 3.50 1.41
C PHE A 67 7.80 2.49 1.80
N GLN A 68 7.39 1.38 2.41
CA GLN A 68 8.25 0.27 2.76
C GLN A 68 7.62 -1.07 2.39
N LEU A 69 8.43 -1.97 1.83
CA LEU A 69 8.12 -3.39 1.70
C LEU A 69 8.70 -4.13 2.89
N CYS A 70 7.83 -4.77 3.65
CA CYS A 70 8.15 -5.43 4.90
C CYS A 70 7.97 -6.93 4.76
N GLN A 71 9.00 -7.70 5.13
CA GLN A 71 8.81 -9.13 5.36
C GLN A 71 7.95 -9.32 6.61
N ARG A 72 6.99 -10.24 6.55
CA ARG A 72 6.15 -10.61 7.69
C ARG A 72 7.03 -11.01 8.88
N GLY A 73 6.77 -10.39 10.02
CA GLY A 73 7.54 -10.57 11.26
C GLY A 73 8.80 -9.69 11.38
N ALA A 74 9.12 -8.86 10.39
CA ALA A 74 10.31 -7.99 10.41
C ALA A 74 10.00 -6.50 10.71
N CYS A 75 8.77 -6.04 10.50
CA CYS A 75 8.37 -4.64 10.73
C CYS A 75 7.39 -4.53 11.91
N GLU A 76 7.48 -3.41 12.64
CA GLU A 76 6.49 -3.05 13.66
C GLU A 76 5.17 -2.65 12.99
N GLU A 77 4.05 -3.24 13.44
CA GLU A 77 2.70 -3.01 12.88
C GLU A 77 2.01 -1.82 13.56
N GLY A 78 2.69 -0.67 13.62
CA GLY A 78 2.13 0.56 14.17
C GLY A 78 1.42 1.39 13.10
N GLY A 79 0.09 1.56 13.20
CA GLY A 79 -0.65 2.48 12.33
C GLY A 79 -2.06 2.03 11.98
N VAL A 80 -2.58 2.54 10.87
CA VAL A 80 -3.91 2.17 10.36
C VAL A 80 -3.80 0.85 9.61
N LEU A 81 -4.38 -0.21 10.18
CA LEU A 81 -4.38 -1.53 9.56
C LEU A 81 -5.45 -1.61 8.46
N VAL A 82 -5.05 -2.06 7.28
CA VAL A 82 -5.96 -2.40 6.18
C VAL A 82 -5.63 -3.77 5.62
N ASP A 83 -6.64 -4.48 5.12
CA ASP A 83 -6.46 -5.76 4.47
C ASP A 83 -6.20 -5.59 2.96
N ALA A 84 -5.45 -6.51 2.35
CA ALA A 84 -5.18 -6.45 0.91
C ALA A 84 -6.46 -6.52 0.05
N SER A 85 -7.55 -7.11 0.53
CA SER A 85 -8.79 -7.19 -0.25
C SER A 85 -9.47 -5.81 -0.36
N PHE A 86 -9.39 -4.99 0.69
CA PHE A 86 -9.77 -3.58 0.65
C PHE A 86 -8.94 -2.82 -0.40
N LEU A 87 -7.62 -3.00 -0.44
CA LEU A 87 -6.77 -2.36 -1.44
C LEU A 87 -7.14 -2.77 -2.87
N VAL A 88 -7.33 -4.07 -3.10
CA VAL A 88 -7.74 -4.59 -4.42
C VAL A 88 -9.10 -4.00 -4.85
N ARG A 89 -10.05 -3.83 -3.92
CA ARG A 89 -11.33 -3.17 -4.22
C ARG A 89 -11.14 -1.70 -4.53
N LEU A 90 -10.31 -1.00 -3.75
CA LEU A 90 -10.05 0.42 -3.89
C LEU A 90 -9.32 0.77 -5.20
N ALA A 91 -8.46 -0.12 -5.69
CA ALA A 91 -7.79 0.03 -6.98
C ALA A 91 -8.79 0.16 -8.14
N ARG A 92 -9.93 -0.53 -8.06
CA ARG A 92 -10.96 -0.57 -9.13
C ARG A 92 -11.89 0.65 -9.15
N VAL A 93 -11.82 1.52 -8.15
CA VAL A 93 -12.71 2.68 -8.06
C VAL A 93 -12.15 3.80 -8.95
N GLU A 94 -12.74 4.04 -10.12
CA GLU A 94 -12.33 5.19 -10.94
C GLU A 94 -12.74 6.52 -10.27
N GLY A 95 -11.95 7.58 -10.45
CA GLY A 95 -12.33 8.96 -10.09
C GLY A 95 -12.02 9.42 -8.65
N VAL A 96 -11.52 8.56 -7.76
CA VAL A 96 -11.13 8.99 -6.40
C VAL A 96 -9.69 9.51 -6.39
N GLY A 97 -9.54 10.83 -6.24
CA GLY A 97 -8.24 11.52 -6.09
C GLY A 97 -7.69 12.20 -7.34
N ARG A 98 -8.46 12.31 -8.43
CA ARG A 98 -8.05 13.16 -9.55
C ARG A 98 -8.38 14.61 -9.18
N GLU A 99 -7.40 15.31 -8.64
CA GLU A 99 -7.47 16.77 -8.52
C GLU A 99 -7.81 17.32 -9.90
N VAL A 100 -9.00 17.91 -10.03
CA VAL A 100 -9.34 18.71 -11.19
C VAL A 100 -8.52 19.98 -11.05
N VAL A 101 -7.37 20.03 -11.74
CA VAL A 101 -6.70 21.29 -11.99
C VAL A 101 -7.59 22.04 -12.99
N VAL A 102 -8.40 22.98 -12.47
CA VAL A 102 -9.08 24.02 -13.26
C VAL A 102 -8.16 25.22 -13.34
#